data_AF-A0A2V9FMU5-F1
#
_entry.id   AF-A0A2V9FMU5-F1
#
_cell.length_a   1.000
_cell.length_b   1.000
_cell.length_c   1.000
_cell.angle_alpha   90.00
_cell.angle_beta   90.00
_cell.angle_gamma   90.00
#
_symmetry.space_group_name_H-M   'P 1'
#
loop_
_entity.id
_entity.type
_entity.pdbx_description
1 polymer ?
#
loop_
_entity_poly.entity_id
_entity_poly.type
_entity_poly.pdbx_seq_one_letter_code
_entity_poly.pdbx_strand_id
1 'polypeptide(L)'
;MLQIPVSPIADEKVGRSAVANDKERKKMRTKSLVGVLIALLLLAGAAAVSAQDVTQAEKDKALQYLETTKKNVLEATKGLSEAQWNFKPAADRWSVAQVMEHIAAAEDFLRTLAKEKVMSAPAGEPGRDVKKTDEAVLAMVPDRTNKAQAPEPLLPTNRFGSPEGSIKHFVDSRATTEDFLKSTPGMRDHVMESPMGKLDAYEFVLLVAAHSERHTKQIIEVKADPNFPK
;
A
#
# COMPACT_ATOMS: atom_id res chain seq x y z
N MET A 1 46.88 -21.33 57.21
CA MET A 1 46.20 -20.35 58.10
C MET A 1 47.17 -19.20 58.41
N LEU A 2 46.66 -18.07 58.89
CA LEU A 2 47.37 -16.78 59.02
C LEU A 2 48.64 -16.82 59.89
N GLN A 3 49.67 -16.01 59.55
CA GLN A 3 50.31 -15.04 60.47
C GLN A 3 51.31 -14.06 59.76
N ILE A 4 50.95 -12.76 59.80
CA ILE A 4 51.71 -11.48 60.03
C ILE A 4 53.20 -11.52 60.52
N PRO A 5 53.96 -10.38 60.61
CA PRO A 5 54.17 -9.17 59.74
C PRO A 5 55.66 -8.60 59.73
N VAL A 6 55.83 -7.31 59.34
CA VAL A 6 56.85 -6.28 59.79
C VAL A 6 57.96 -5.79 58.82
N SER A 7 57.75 -4.59 58.24
CA SER A 7 58.62 -3.35 58.20
C SER A 7 60.11 -3.43 57.76
N PRO A 8 60.92 -2.33 57.73
CA PRO A 8 60.68 -0.87 57.85
C PRO A 8 60.99 -0.11 56.53
N ILE A 9 61.17 1.22 56.39
CA ILE A 9 61.34 2.37 57.32
C ILE A 9 60.59 3.62 56.73
N ALA A 10 60.53 4.72 57.48
CA ALA A 10 60.18 6.07 56.99
C ALA A 10 61.46 6.89 56.67
N ASP A 11 61.34 7.96 55.87
CA ASP A 11 62.03 9.19 56.26
C ASP A 11 61.36 10.49 55.77
N GLU A 12 61.55 11.50 56.59
CA GLU A 12 60.95 12.82 56.65
C GLU A 12 61.46 13.79 55.55
N LYS A 13 60.59 14.68 55.04
CA LYS A 13 60.90 16.13 55.05
C LYS A 13 59.72 17.07 54.82
N VAL A 14 59.59 17.98 55.79
CA VAL A 14 58.72 19.16 55.81
C VAL A 14 59.36 20.31 55.01
N GLY A 15 58.56 21.21 54.40
CA GLY A 15 59.09 22.54 54.05
C GLY A 15 58.42 23.31 52.91
N ARG A 16 57.49 24.20 53.28
CA ARG A 16 56.85 25.27 52.46
C ARG A 16 57.73 25.97 51.40
N SER A 17 57.12 26.28 50.24
CA SER A 17 56.97 27.63 49.63
C SER A 17 56.67 27.47 48.12
N ALA A 18 55.42 27.53 47.65
CA ALA A 18 54.66 28.76 47.37
C ALA A 18 55.26 29.65 46.26
N VAL A 19 54.40 30.01 45.29
CA VAL A 19 54.57 31.03 44.21
C VAL A 19 55.46 30.65 43.01
N ALA A 20 54.89 29.95 42.02
CA ALA A 20 55.06 30.27 40.59
C ALA A 20 54.03 29.52 39.70
N ASN A 21 53.62 30.16 38.60
CA ASN A 21 52.97 29.57 37.41
C ASN A 21 51.63 28.80 37.53
N ASP A 22 50.59 29.50 37.99
CA ASP A 22 49.19 29.23 37.57
C ASP A 22 49.00 29.38 36.03
N LYS A 23 49.90 30.13 35.36
CA LYS A 23 49.83 30.45 33.93
C LYS A 23 50.00 29.25 33.00
N GLU A 24 50.68 28.18 33.43
CA GLU A 24 50.94 26.99 32.61
C GLU A 24 49.78 25.99 32.61
N ARG A 25 49.11 25.76 33.76
CA ARG A 25 47.99 24.79 33.84
C ARG A 25 46.79 25.18 32.98
N LYS A 26 46.62 26.48 32.71
CA LYS A 26 45.51 27.01 31.89
C LYS A 26 45.67 26.75 30.38
N LYS A 27 46.85 26.34 29.92
CA LYS A 27 47.19 26.18 28.48
C LYS A 27 46.93 24.77 27.92
N MET A 28 46.65 23.77 28.76
CA MET A 28 46.47 22.36 28.37
C MET A 28 45.05 21.79 28.55
N ARG A 29 44.01 22.63 28.70
CA ARG A 29 42.61 22.15 28.78
C ARG A 29 41.66 22.63 27.67
N THR A 30 42.16 23.35 26.66
CA THR A 30 41.36 23.90 25.55
C THR A 30 41.62 23.25 24.19
N LYS A 31 42.35 22.13 24.11
CA LYS A 31 42.67 21.42 22.85
C LYS A 31 41.94 20.08 22.62
N SER A 32 40.98 19.72 23.47
CA SER A 32 40.27 18.41 23.38
C SER A 32 38.75 18.50 23.57
N LEU A 33 38.09 19.48 22.92
CA LEU A 33 36.61 19.50 22.80
C LEU A 33 36.09 19.84 21.40
N VAL A 34 36.90 20.48 20.54
CA VAL A 34 36.49 20.83 19.15
C VAL A 34 36.44 19.60 18.23
N GLY A 35 37.20 18.53 18.55
CA GLY A 35 37.31 17.33 17.70
C GLY A 35 36.20 16.28 17.83
N VAL A 36 35.31 16.38 18.83
CA VAL A 36 34.26 15.37 19.08
C VAL A 36 32.86 15.87 18.76
N LEU A 37 32.59 17.19 18.83
CA LEU A 37 31.28 17.73 18.45
C LEU A 37 31.01 17.74 16.93
N ILE A 38 32.04 17.59 16.09
CA ILE A 38 31.88 17.51 14.62
C ILE A 38 31.52 16.07 14.17
N ALA A 39 31.84 15.05 14.97
CA ALA A 39 31.55 13.66 14.67
C ALA A 39 30.08 13.23 14.95
N LEU A 40 29.28 14.10 15.57
CA LEU A 40 27.85 13.85 15.87
C LEU A 40 26.87 14.69 15.04
N LEU A 41 27.37 15.40 14.03
CA LEU A 41 26.58 16.24 13.11
C LEU A 41 26.60 15.73 11.67
N LEU A 42 26.92 14.45 11.49
CA LEU A 42 26.85 13.72 10.21
C LEU A 42 26.08 12.39 10.33
N LEU A 43 25.10 12.29 11.24
CA LEU A 43 23.89 11.55 10.87
C LEU A 43 23.18 12.40 9.81
N ALA A 44 23.63 12.22 8.56
CA ALA A 44 22.91 12.71 7.41
C ALA A 44 21.48 12.20 7.54
N GLY A 45 20.53 13.11 7.62
CA GLY A 45 19.14 12.75 7.45
C GLY A 45 19.03 12.06 6.10
N ALA A 46 18.80 10.75 6.11
CA ALA A 46 18.11 10.10 5.03
C ALA A 46 16.70 10.70 5.04
N ALA A 47 16.58 11.87 4.43
CA ALA A 47 15.33 12.30 3.85
C ALA A 47 14.95 11.13 2.94
N ALA A 48 13.96 10.34 3.38
CA ALA A 48 13.28 9.46 2.47
C ALA A 48 12.91 10.33 1.29
N VAL A 49 13.48 10.03 0.12
CA VAL A 49 13.05 10.65 -1.12
C VAL A 49 11.67 10.09 -1.35
N SER A 50 10.68 10.73 -0.72
CA SER A 50 9.28 10.41 -0.87
C SER A 50 9.03 10.40 -2.37
N ALA A 51 8.50 9.28 -2.86
CA ALA A 51 8.01 9.22 -4.22
C ALA A 51 7.00 10.37 -4.35
N GLN A 52 7.09 11.16 -5.42
CA GLN A 52 6.19 12.31 -5.58
C GLN A 52 4.76 11.83 -5.34
N ASP A 53 4.11 12.41 -4.32
CA ASP A 53 2.74 12.02 -3.96
C ASP A 53 1.82 12.22 -5.16
N VAL A 54 0.73 11.45 -5.20
CA VAL A 54 -0.16 11.32 -6.35
C VAL A 54 -0.59 12.71 -6.83
N THR A 55 -0.16 13.08 -8.03
CA THR A 55 -0.44 14.40 -8.59
C THR A 55 -1.94 14.56 -8.85
N GLN A 56 -2.43 15.80 -8.89
CA GLN A 56 -3.85 16.04 -9.19
C GLN A 56 -4.28 15.40 -10.52
N ALA A 57 -3.42 15.42 -11.54
CA ALA A 57 -3.70 14.79 -12.83
C ALA A 57 -3.78 13.25 -12.77
N GLU A 58 -3.06 12.60 -11.85
CA GLU A 58 -3.20 11.16 -11.57
C GLU A 58 -4.50 10.89 -10.80
N LYS A 59 -4.82 11.70 -9.77
CA LYS A 59 -6.09 11.59 -9.02
C LYS A 59 -7.29 11.75 -9.96
N ASP A 60 -7.29 12.76 -10.82
CA ASP A 60 -8.38 13.03 -11.77
C ASP A 60 -8.57 11.87 -12.77
N LYS A 61 -7.49 11.31 -13.30
CA LYS A 61 -7.54 10.14 -14.19
C LYS A 61 -8.10 8.90 -13.47
N ALA A 62 -7.62 8.61 -12.26
CA ALA A 62 -8.09 7.47 -11.48
C ALA A 62 -9.57 7.64 -11.09
N LEU A 63 -10.01 8.83 -10.68
CA LEU A 63 -11.42 9.14 -10.43
C LEU A 63 -12.28 9.00 -11.69
N GLN A 64 -11.82 9.48 -12.85
CA GLN A 64 -12.52 9.31 -14.12
C GLN A 64 -12.66 7.83 -14.51
N TYR A 65 -11.63 7.01 -14.27
CA TYR A 65 -11.67 5.58 -14.55
C TYR A 65 -12.55 4.80 -13.56
N LEU A 66 -12.54 5.18 -12.28
CA LEU A 66 -13.49 4.70 -11.27
C LEU A 66 -14.95 5.03 -11.66
N GLU A 67 -15.25 6.26 -12.08
CA GLU A 67 -16.60 6.63 -12.54
C GLU A 67 -17.01 5.83 -13.80
N THR A 68 -16.11 5.76 -14.80
CA THR A 68 -16.36 5.05 -16.06
C THR A 68 -16.64 3.57 -15.83
N THR A 69 -15.85 2.91 -14.97
CA THR A 69 -16.02 1.47 -14.69
C THR A 69 -17.26 1.20 -13.83
N LYS A 70 -17.60 2.07 -12.87
CA LYS A 70 -18.88 2.02 -12.13
C LYS A 70 -20.06 2.08 -13.10
N LYS A 71 -20.09 3.07 -13.99
CA LYS A 71 -21.14 3.23 -15.00
C LYS A 71 -21.26 2.00 -15.91
N ASN A 72 -20.13 1.43 -16.35
CA ASN A 72 -20.13 0.27 -17.24
C ASN A 72 -20.67 -1.00 -16.56
N VAL A 73 -20.36 -1.23 -15.27
CA VAL A 73 -20.96 -2.32 -14.47
C VAL A 73 -22.48 -2.14 -14.35
N LEU A 74 -22.93 -0.93 -13.99
CA LEU A 74 -24.35 -0.63 -13.83
C LEU A 74 -25.13 -0.82 -15.15
N GLU A 75 -24.62 -0.32 -16.28
CA GLU A 75 -25.28 -0.51 -17.58
C GLU A 75 -25.25 -1.97 -18.05
N ALA A 76 -24.17 -2.72 -17.77
CA ALA A 76 -24.09 -4.14 -18.13
C ALA A 76 -25.12 -5.02 -17.39
N THR A 77 -25.53 -4.62 -16.18
CA THR A 77 -26.50 -5.33 -15.32
C THR A 77 -27.94 -4.81 -15.39
N LYS A 78 -28.16 -3.69 -16.08
CA LYS A 78 -29.43 -2.98 -16.11
C LYS A 78 -30.54 -3.79 -16.80
N GLY A 79 -31.68 -3.89 -16.12
CA GLY A 79 -32.90 -4.50 -16.66
C GLY A 79 -32.85 -6.02 -16.85
N LEU A 80 -31.84 -6.71 -16.30
CA LEU A 80 -31.77 -8.16 -16.38
C LEU A 80 -32.89 -8.81 -15.55
N SER A 81 -33.54 -9.82 -16.13
CA SER A 81 -34.53 -10.66 -15.44
C SER A 81 -33.86 -11.63 -14.46
N GLU A 82 -34.63 -12.22 -13.54
CA GLU A 82 -34.14 -13.24 -12.61
C GLU A 82 -33.46 -14.42 -13.33
N ALA A 83 -34.03 -14.87 -14.46
CA ALA A 83 -33.45 -15.92 -15.28
C ALA A 83 -32.10 -15.51 -15.90
N GLN A 84 -31.97 -14.26 -16.34
CA GLN A 84 -30.73 -13.70 -16.89
C GLN A 84 -29.64 -13.50 -15.81
N TRP A 85 -30.03 -13.06 -14.62
CA TRP A 85 -29.15 -12.94 -13.46
C TRP A 85 -28.54 -14.27 -13.02
N ASN A 86 -29.35 -15.34 -13.06
CA ASN A 86 -28.99 -16.67 -12.59
C ASN A 86 -28.47 -17.62 -13.69
N PHE A 87 -28.55 -17.23 -14.96
CA PHE A 87 -28.02 -18.04 -16.07
C PHE A 87 -26.51 -18.31 -15.90
N LYS A 88 -26.12 -19.58 -16.02
CA LYS A 88 -24.72 -20.04 -16.01
C LYS A 88 -24.37 -20.66 -17.37
N PRO A 89 -23.37 -20.14 -18.11
CA PRO A 89 -22.91 -20.73 -19.38
C PRO A 89 -22.46 -22.19 -19.26
N ALA A 90 -21.91 -22.56 -18.10
CA ALA A 90 -21.60 -23.94 -17.73
C ALA A 90 -21.54 -24.09 -16.19
N ALA A 91 -21.49 -25.32 -15.68
CA ALA A 91 -21.50 -25.59 -14.25
C ALA A 91 -20.35 -24.90 -13.48
N ASP A 92 -19.15 -24.87 -14.06
CA ASP A 92 -17.93 -24.24 -13.54
C ASP A 92 -17.84 -22.72 -13.78
N ARG A 93 -18.81 -22.13 -14.48
CA ARG A 93 -18.82 -20.69 -14.82
C ARG A 93 -19.76 -19.91 -13.91
N TRP A 94 -19.41 -18.66 -13.65
CA TRP A 94 -20.25 -17.75 -12.87
C TRP A 94 -21.40 -17.19 -13.70
N SER A 95 -22.56 -17.03 -13.07
CA SER A 95 -23.67 -16.23 -13.59
C SER A 95 -23.39 -14.74 -13.48
N VAL A 96 -24.24 -13.89 -14.06
CA VAL A 96 -24.11 -12.43 -13.92
C VAL A 96 -24.22 -12.01 -12.45
N ALA A 97 -25.08 -12.65 -11.65
CA ALA A 97 -25.22 -12.37 -10.22
C ALA A 97 -23.92 -12.69 -9.46
N GLN A 98 -23.31 -13.85 -9.76
CA GLN A 98 -22.05 -14.26 -9.17
C GLN A 98 -20.88 -13.35 -9.55
N VAL A 99 -20.84 -12.85 -10.79
CA VAL A 99 -19.83 -11.85 -11.20
C VAL A 99 -20.05 -10.50 -10.50
N MET A 100 -21.29 -10.06 -10.33
CA MET A 100 -21.62 -8.82 -9.63
C MET A 100 -21.27 -8.87 -8.14
N GLU A 101 -21.60 -9.97 -7.44
CA GLU A 101 -21.17 -10.18 -6.05
C GLU A 101 -19.63 -10.12 -5.94
N HIS A 102 -18.92 -10.77 -6.87
CA HIS A 102 -17.47 -10.79 -6.89
C HIS A 102 -16.86 -9.39 -7.09
N ILE A 103 -17.41 -8.56 -7.99
CA ILE A 103 -16.98 -7.16 -8.17
C ILE A 103 -17.12 -6.38 -6.86
N ALA A 104 -18.29 -6.47 -6.22
CA ALA A 104 -18.59 -5.76 -4.98
C ALA A 104 -17.67 -6.18 -3.82
N ALA A 105 -17.41 -7.49 -3.67
CA ALA A 105 -16.51 -8.02 -2.65
C ALA A 105 -15.03 -7.70 -2.91
N ALA A 106 -14.60 -7.73 -4.18
CA ALA A 106 -13.22 -7.47 -4.55
C ALA A 106 -12.81 -6.01 -4.31
N GLU A 107 -13.73 -5.05 -4.50
CA GLU A 107 -13.45 -3.63 -4.25
C GLU A 107 -13.15 -3.36 -2.77
N ASP A 108 -13.98 -3.87 -1.86
CA ASP A 108 -13.71 -3.79 -0.41
C ASP A 108 -12.36 -4.41 -0.07
N PHE A 109 -12.10 -5.61 -0.57
CA PHE A 109 -10.88 -6.36 -0.28
C PHE A 109 -9.62 -5.62 -0.75
N LEU A 110 -9.61 -5.14 -1.99
CA LEU A 110 -8.47 -4.42 -2.57
C LEU A 110 -8.26 -3.05 -1.90
N ARG A 111 -9.33 -2.29 -1.63
CA ARG A 111 -9.23 -1.03 -0.86
C ARG A 111 -8.72 -1.27 0.56
N THR A 112 -9.15 -2.36 1.21
CA THR A 112 -8.70 -2.71 2.56
C THR A 112 -7.22 -3.12 2.56
N LEU A 113 -6.76 -3.90 1.56
CA LEU A 113 -5.34 -4.18 1.37
C LEU A 113 -4.53 -2.90 1.18
N ALA A 114 -4.98 -1.98 0.31
CA ALA A 114 -4.33 -0.68 0.13
C ALA A 114 -4.20 0.07 1.46
N LYS A 115 -5.33 0.30 2.14
CA LYS A 115 -5.43 1.11 3.36
C LYS A 115 -4.71 0.51 4.58
N GLU A 116 -4.79 -0.81 4.77
CA GLU A 116 -4.32 -1.47 6.01
C GLU A 116 -3.04 -2.28 5.86
N LYS A 117 -2.57 -2.54 4.63
CA LYS A 117 -1.36 -3.31 4.36
C LYS A 117 -0.36 -2.48 3.56
N VAL A 118 -0.76 -1.90 2.42
CA VAL A 118 0.16 -1.10 1.60
C VAL A 118 0.61 0.16 2.35
N MET A 119 -0.31 0.98 2.86
CA MET A 119 0.00 2.21 3.63
C MET A 119 0.79 1.99 4.94
N SER A 120 1.17 0.75 5.28
CA SER A 120 2.02 0.41 6.43
C SER A 120 3.11 -0.61 6.10
N ALA A 121 3.32 -0.89 4.81
CA ALA A 121 4.38 -1.76 4.32
C ALA A 121 5.75 -1.03 4.34
N PRO A 122 6.87 -1.70 4.02
CA PRO A 122 8.12 -1.01 3.73
C PRO A 122 7.98 0.00 2.58
N ALA A 123 8.87 1.00 2.56
CA ALA A 123 8.91 1.98 1.49
C ALA A 123 9.23 1.33 0.12
N GLY A 124 8.80 1.99 -0.97
CA GLY A 124 9.18 1.61 -2.32
C GLY A 124 10.69 1.68 -2.57
N GLU A 125 11.19 0.90 -3.53
CA GLU A 125 12.58 0.98 -3.97
C GLU A 125 12.87 2.38 -4.57
N PRO A 126 14.02 3.02 -4.26
CA PRO A 126 14.39 4.30 -4.85
C PRO A 126 14.43 4.24 -6.39
N GLY A 127 13.82 5.23 -7.05
CA GLY A 127 13.80 5.31 -8.52
C GLY A 127 12.83 4.35 -9.22
N ARG A 128 11.87 3.76 -8.48
CA ARG A 128 10.76 2.97 -9.04
C ARG A 128 10.01 3.73 -10.14
N ASP A 129 9.85 3.08 -11.30
CA ASP A 129 9.05 3.61 -12.41
C ASP A 129 7.56 3.37 -12.17
N VAL A 130 6.95 4.31 -11.42
CA VAL A 130 5.53 4.30 -11.09
C VAL A 130 4.66 4.36 -12.35
N LYS A 131 5.05 5.12 -13.38
CA LYS A 131 4.26 5.30 -14.60
C LYS A 131 4.15 4.02 -15.42
N LYS A 132 5.28 3.32 -15.62
CA LYS A 132 5.29 2.00 -16.25
C LYS A 132 4.43 0.99 -15.50
N THR A 133 4.34 1.13 -14.17
CA THR A 133 3.54 0.20 -13.36
C THR A 133 2.04 0.55 -13.41
N ASP A 134 1.68 1.83 -13.36
CA ASP A 134 0.32 2.31 -13.63
C ASP A 134 -0.16 1.81 -15.02
N GLU A 135 0.65 1.99 -16.06
CA GLU A 135 0.36 1.53 -17.43
C GLU A 135 0.20 0.01 -17.50
N ALA A 136 1.02 -0.75 -16.80
CA ALA A 136 0.91 -2.21 -16.74
C ALA A 136 -0.38 -2.66 -16.03
N VAL A 137 -0.79 -2.01 -14.93
CA VAL A 137 -2.06 -2.28 -14.23
C VAL A 137 -3.24 -2.00 -15.16
N LEU A 138 -3.25 -0.83 -15.82
CA LEU A 138 -4.31 -0.41 -16.73
C LEU A 138 -4.42 -1.26 -18.00
N ALA A 139 -3.30 -1.79 -18.51
CA ALA A 139 -3.30 -2.64 -19.71
C ALA A 139 -3.60 -4.12 -19.40
N MET A 140 -2.97 -4.69 -18.38
CA MET A 140 -2.96 -6.15 -18.17
C MET A 140 -4.14 -6.65 -17.33
N VAL A 141 -4.59 -5.90 -16.32
CA VAL A 141 -5.69 -6.35 -15.45
C VAL A 141 -7.01 -6.49 -16.23
N PRO A 142 -7.41 -5.56 -17.12
CA PRO A 142 -8.64 -5.70 -17.89
C PRO A 142 -8.60 -6.78 -18.99
N ASP A 143 -7.45 -7.38 -19.28
CA ASP A 143 -7.32 -8.39 -20.34
C ASP A 143 -7.78 -9.78 -19.90
N ARG A 144 -8.84 -10.29 -20.53
CA ARG A 144 -9.44 -11.59 -20.22
C ARG A 144 -8.87 -12.79 -20.98
N THR A 145 -7.81 -12.61 -21.79
CA THR A 145 -7.12 -13.73 -22.48
C THR A 145 -6.76 -14.86 -21.53
N ASN A 146 -6.21 -14.51 -20.36
CA ASN A 146 -5.86 -15.44 -19.30
C ASN A 146 -6.91 -15.39 -18.19
N LYS A 147 -7.51 -16.54 -17.84
CA LYS A 147 -8.56 -16.65 -16.82
C LYS A 147 -7.97 -17.22 -15.51
N ALA A 148 -7.95 -16.40 -14.47
CA ALA A 148 -7.52 -16.78 -13.12
C ALA A 148 -8.72 -17.25 -12.27
N GLN A 149 -8.44 -18.06 -11.24
CA GLN A 149 -9.40 -18.35 -10.17
C GLN A 149 -9.33 -17.24 -9.10
N ALA A 150 -10.47 -16.85 -8.54
CA ALA A 150 -10.50 -15.93 -7.41
C ALA A 150 -10.07 -16.65 -6.11
N PRO A 151 -9.40 -15.94 -5.17
CA PRO A 151 -9.10 -16.50 -3.86
C PRO A 151 -10.40 -16.74 -3.06
N GLU A 152 -10.34 -17.69 -2.11
CA GLU A 152 -11.50 -18.14 -1.32
C GLU A 152 -12.39 -17.01 -0.75
N PRO A 153 -11.85 -15.92 -0.15
CA PRO A 153 -12.68 -14.84 0.40
C PRO A 153 -13.52 -14.08 -0.65
N LEU A 154 -13.15 -14.18 -1.93
CA LEU A 154 -13.80 -13.51 -3.06
C LEU A 154 -14.66 -14.48 -3.91
N LEU A 155 -14.84 -15.73 -3.48
CA LEU A 155 -15.78 -16.64 -4.12
C LEU A 155 -17.24 -16.20 -3.85
N PRO A 156 -18.14 -16.22 -4.85
CA PRO A 156 -19.55 -15.88 -4.65
C PRO A 156 -20.24 -16.82 -3.65
N THR A 157 -20.85 -16.25 -2.60
CA THR A 157 -21.58 -16.96 -1.53
C THR A 157 -22.98 -16.39 -1.29
N ASN A 158 -23.47 -15.53 -2.18
CA ASN A 158 -24.65 -14.68 -2.00
C ASN A 158 -24.56 -13.78 -0.75
N ARG A 159 -23.36 -13.26 -0.42
CA ARG A 159 -23.11 -12.50 0.82
C ARG A 159 -23.92 -11.20 0.95
N PHE A 160 -24.40 -10.65 -0.18
CA PHE A 160 -25.22 -9.44 -0.23
C PHE A 160 -26.72 -9.76 -0.44
N GLY A 161 -27.12 -11.03 -0.37
CA GLY A 161 -28.51 -11.50 -0.41
C GLY A 161 -29.17 -11.50 -1.81
N SER A 162 -28.88 -10.52 -2.67
CA SER A 162 -29.41 -10.44 -4.03
C SER A 162 -28.48 -9.70 -5.01
N PRO A 163 -28.77 -9.72 -6.33
CA PRO A 163 -28.09 -8.88 -7.31
C PRO A 163 -28.18 -7.37 -6.98
N GLU A 164 -29.35 -6.88 -6.55
CA GLU A 164 -29.58 -5.49 -6.15
C GLU A 164 -28.79 -5.14 -4.88
N GLY A 165 -28.71 -6.07 -3.92
CA GLY A 165 -27.83 -5.93 -2.75
C GLY A 165 -26.36 -5.81 -3.15
N SER A 166 -25.91 -6.62 -4.11
CA SER A 166 -24.55 -6.57 -4.66
C SER A 166 -24.27 -5.26 -5.41
N ILE A 167 -25.23 -4.76 -6.20
CA ILE A 167 -25.15 -3.46 -6.89
C ILE A 167 -25.08 -2.33 -5.87
N LYS A 168 -25.96 -2.32 -4.86
CA LYS A 168 -25.96 -1.29 -3.81
C LYS A 168 -24.62 -1.26 -3.09
N HIS A 169 -24.15 -2.43 -2.64
CA HIS A 169 -22.87 -2.55 -1.95
C HIS A 169 -21.69 -2.07 -2.81
N PHE A 170 -21.67 -2.42 -4.09
CA PHE A 170 -20.67 -1.92 -5.03
C PHE A 170 -20.68 -0.39 -5.15
N VAL A 171 -21.85 0.25 -5.24
CA VAL A 171 -21.95 1.72 -5.34
C VAL A 171 -21.49 2.42 -4.06
N ASP A 172 -21.89 1.92 -2.88
CA ASP A 172 -21.46 2.46 -1.58
C ASP A 172 -19.94 2.27 -1.37
N SER A 173 -19.43 1.09 -1.75
CA SER A 173 -18.01 0.76 -1.73
C SER A 173 -17.21 1.67 -2.68
N ARG A 174 -17.73 1.93 -3.89
CA ARG A 174 -17.10 2.83 -4.87
C ARG A 174 -16.95 4.25 -4.36
N ALA A 175 -17.97 4.80 -3.71
CA ALA A 175 -17.85 6.11 -3.05
C ALA A 175 -16.73 6.11 -2.00
N THR A 176 -16.64 5.05 -1.19
CA THR A 176 -15.58 4.88 -0.18
C THR A 176 -14.18 4.76 -0.81
N THR A 177 -14.04 4.14 -1.98
CA THR A 177 -12.78 4.07 -2.74
C THR A 177 -12.38 5.42 -3.33
N GLU A 178 -13.33 6.14 -3.92
CA GLU A 178 -13.10 7.50 -4.44
C GLU A 178 -12.66 8.45 -3.32
N ASP A 179 -13.28 8.36 -2.14
CA ASP A 179 -12.93 9.20 -0.99
C ASP A 179 -11.58 8.83 -0.36
N PHE A 180 -11.21 7.54 -0.36
CA PHE A 180 -9.85 7.10 0.01
C PHE A 180 -8.79 7.75 -0.88
N LEU A 181 -8.97 7.74 -2.21
CA LEU A 181 -8.07 8.39 -3.18
C LEU A 181 -7.98 9.92 -3.01
N LYS A 182 -9.12 10.58 -2.74
CA LYS A 182 -9.17 12.05 -2.52
C LYS A 182 -8.43 12.45 -1.24
N SER A 183 -8.69 11.75 -0.13
CA SER A 183 -8.31 12.17 1.22
C SER A 183 -6.96 11.63 1.73
N THR A 184 -6.40 10.60 1.10
CA THR A 184 -5.16 9.97 1.56
C THR A 184 -3.93 10.58 0.88
N PRO A 185 -2.95 11.12 1.64
CA PRO A 185 -1.63 11.49 1.14
C PRO A 185 -0.66 10.30 1.20
N GLY A 186 0.48 10.40 0.53
CA GLY A 186 1.58 9.43 0.61
C GLY A 186 1.26 8.07 -0.04
N MET A 187 0.30 8.02 -0.97
CA MET A 187 -0.15 6.75 -1.57
C MET A 187 0.93 6.08 -2.45
N ARG A 188 2.02 6.79 -2.75
CA ARG A 188 3.20 6.31 -3.49
C ARG A 188 4.38 5.89 -2.59
N ASP A 189 4.35 6.17 -1.29
CA ASP A 189 5.51 5.99 -0.41
C ASP A 189 5.82 4.51 -0.11
N HIS A 190 4.78 3.68 -0.02
CA HIS A 190 4.86 2.29 0.45
C HIS A 190 4.37 1.30 -0.62
N VAL A 191 4.94 0.09 -0.65
CA VAL A 191 4.58 -0.96 -1.62
C VAL A 191 4.40 -2.32 -0.97
N MET A 192 3.51 -3.15 -1.52
CA MET A 192 3.40 -4.58 -1.17
C MET A 192 3.50 -5.48 -2.41
N GLU A 193 3.94 -6.72 -2.20
CA GLU A 193 3.93 -7.74 -3.25
C GLU A 193 2.50 -8.07 -3.72
N SER A 194 2.34 -8.26 -5.03
CA SER A 194 1.10 -8.68 -5.66
C SER A 194 1.39 -9.59 -6.87
N PRO A 195 0.38 -10.25 -7.46
CA PRO A 195 0.55 -10.99 -8.72
C PRO A 195 1.04 -10.13 -9.91
N MET A 196 0.93 -8.79 -9.81
CA MET A 196 1.44 -7.82 -10.80
C MET A 196 2.85 -7.29 -10.45
N GLY A 197 3.50 -7.84 -9.42
CA GLY A 197 4.72 -7.29 -8.81
C GLY A 197 4.40 -6.37 -7.62
N LYS A 198 5.42 -5.66 -7.10
CA LYS A 198 5.26 -4.67 -6.03
C LYS A 198 4.37 -3.51 -6.49
N LEU A 199 3.24 -3.30 -5.83
CA LEU A 199 2.32 -2.18 -6.10
C LEU A 199 2.20 -1.24 -4.90
N ASP A 200 2.03 0.05 -5.19
CA ASP A 200 1.70 1.10 -4.22
C ASP A 200 0.17 1.28 -4.02
N ALA A 201 -0.23 2.14 -3.08
CA ALA A 201 -1.65 2.25 -2.71
C ALA A 201 -2.50 2.94 -3.77
N TYR A 202 -1.91 3.79 -4.62
CA TYR A 202 -2.59 4.38 -5.78
C TYR A 202 -2.79 3.34 -6.89
N GLU A 203 -1.79 2.52 -7.16
CA GLU A 203 -1.89 1.41 -8.11
C GLU A 203 -2.91 0.35 -7.66
N PHE A 204 -3.09 0.13 -6.35
CA PHE A 204 -4.21 -0.66 -5.83
C PHE A 204 -5.58 -0.02 -6.13
N VAL A 205 -5.69 1.31 -6.19
CA VAL A 205 -6.93 1.99 -6.63
C VAL A 205 -7.13 1.86 -8.15
N LEU A 206 -6.05 1.94 -8.95
CA LEU A 206 -6.12 1.60 -10.38
C LEU A 206 -6.54 0.13 -10.59
N LEU A 207 -6.02 -0.79 -9.78
CA LEU A 207 -6.38 -2.21 -9.79
C LEU A 207 -7.86 -2.43 -9.49
N VAL A 208 -8.47 -1.69 -8.55
CA VAL A 208 -9.93 -1.73 -8.29
C VAL A 208 -10.75 -1.37 -9.53
N ALA A 209 -10.40 -0.26 -10.19
CA ALA A 209 -11.08 0.18 -11.40
C ALA A 209 -10.88 -0.83 -12.55
N ALA A 210 -9.65 -1.25 -12.79
CA ALA A 210 -9.30 -2.20 -13.84
C ALA A 210 -9.93 -3.59 -13.62
N HIS A 211 -10.05 -4.04 -12.37
CA HIS A 211 -10.78 -5.25 -11.99
C HIS A 211 -12.28 -5.13 -12.29
N SER A 212 -12.87 -3.96 -12.06
CA SER A 212 -14.26 -3.69 -12.41
C SER A 212 -14.48 -3.77 -13.92
N GLU A 213 -13.57 -3.21 -14.73
CA GLU A 213 -13.61 -3.35 -16.19
C GLU A 213 -13.46 -4.83 -16.61
N ARG A 214 -12.47 -5.52 -16.05
CA ARG A 214 -12.21 -6.95 -16.28
C ARG A 214 -13.45 -7.81 -16.04
N HIS A 215 -14.21 -7.53 -14.99
CA HIS A 215 -15.40 -8.33 -14.67
C HIS A 215 -16.67 -7.82 -15.37
N THR A 216 -16.73 -6.55 -15.79
CA THR A 216 -17.74 -6.09 -16.76
C THR A 216 -17.64 -6.86 -18.08
N LYS A 217 -16.41 -7.07 -18.59
CA LYS A 217 -16.18 -7.92 -19.78
C LYS A 217 -16.67 -9.35 -19.56
N GLN A 218 -16.56 -9.89 -18.35
CA GLN A 218 -17.12 -11.21 -18.02
C GLN A 218 -18.65 -11.23 -18.02
N ILE A 219 -19.32 -10.18 -17.55
CA ILE A 219 -20.79 -10.05 -17.65
C ILE A 219 -21.20 -10.04 -19.12
N ILE A 220 -20.45 -9.34 -19.98
CA ILE A 220 -20.70 -9.30 -21.43
C ILE A 220 -20.44 -10.69 -22.07
N GLU A 221 -19.39 -11.42 -21.68
CA GLU A 221 -19.16 -12.82 -22.08
C GLU A 221 -20.38 -13.72 -21.75
N VAL A 222 -20.93 -13.61 -20.52
CA VAL A 222 -22.10 -14.40 -20.09
C VAL A 222 -23.36 -14.05 -20.90
N LYS A 223 -23.59 -12.75 -21.15
CA LYS A 223 -24.74 -12.24 -21.94
C LYS A 223 -24.65 -12.60 -23.43
N ALA A 224 -23.47 -12.94 -23.93
CA ALA A 224 -23.23 -13.33 -25.31
C ALA A 224 -23.37 -14.85 -25.56
N ASP A 225 -23.65 -15.65 -24.52
CA ASP A 225 -23.90 -17.09 -24.68
C ASP A 225 -25.17 -17.33 -25.53
N PRO A 226 -25.15 -18.25 -26.53
CA PRO A 226 -26.31 -18.54 -27.36
C PRO A 226 -27.57 -18.99 -26.59
N ASN A 227 -27.39 -19.51 -25.36
CA ASN A 227 -28.47 -19.97 -24.48
C ASN A 227 -28.87 -18.94 -23.42
N PHE A 228 -28.28 -17.74 -23.43
CA PHE A 228 -28.66 -16.67 -22.51
C PHE A 228 -30.15 -16.32 -22.70
N PRO A 229 -30.97 -16.27 -21.62
CA PRO A 229 -32.39 -15.97 -21.73
C PRO A 229 -32.63 -14.60 -22.38
N LYS A 230 -33.63 -14.51 -23.27
CA LYS A 230 -34.01 -13.29 -23.97
C LYS A 230 -35.03 -12.48 -23.19
#